data_AF-A0A327V5K8-F1
#
_entry.id   AF-A0A327V5K8-F1
#
_cell.length_a   1.000
_cell.length_b   1.000
_cell.length_c   1.000
_cell.angle_alpha   90.00
_cell.angle_beta   90.00
_cell.angle_gamma   90.00
#
_symmetry.space_group_name_H-M   'P 1'
#
loop_
_entity.id
_entity.type
_entity.pdbx_description
1 polymer ?
#
loop_
_entity_poly.entity_id
_entity_poly.type
_entity_poly.pdbx_seq_one_letter_code
_entity_poly.pdbx_strand_id
1 'polypeptide(L)'
;MRKHFPGEPKPGYVAPWEETPEWERDAADSVYQQVRQFLDLSGGRATMLTREQKGRFVALCWTAQMYKHFDDPKPGYVADWAQLPDWQKETDADAFEAIERG
;
A
#
# COMPACT_ATOMS: atom_id res chain seq x y z
N MET A 1 -9.78 -1.05 -1.39
CA MET A 1 -10.43 -0.71 -0.10
C MET A 1 -11.93 -1.03 -0.04
N ARG A 2 -12.85 -0.33 -0.74
CA ARG A 2 -14.32 -0.57 -0.65
C ARG A 2 -14.75 -2.02 -0.92
N LYS A 3 -13.96 -2.76 -1.69
CA LYS A 3 -14.17 -4.17 -2.00
C LYS A 3 -14.03 -5.10 -0.79
N HIS A 4 -13.17 -4.76 0.17
CA HIS A 4 -12.77 -5.67 1.26
C HIS A 4 -13.05 -5.12 2.66
N PHE A 5 -13.19 -3.80 2.81
CA PHE A 5 -13.42 -3.19 4.13
C PHE A 5 -14.79 -3.62 4.69
N PRO A 6 -14.85 -4.20 5.91
CA PRO A 6 -16.12 -4.55 6.52
C PRO A 6 -16.84 -3.30 7.02
N GLY A 7 -18.03 -3.02 6.50
CA GLY A 7 -18.88 -1.90 6.93
C GLY A 7 -18.52 -0.57 6.27
N GLU A 8 -18.89 0.53 6.92
CA GLU A 8 -18.62 1.88 6.41
C GLU A 8 -17.17 2.31 6.72
N PRO A 9 -16.36 2.64 5.69
CA PRO A 9 -15.00 3.12 5.91
C PRO A 9 -15.01 4.48 6.59
N LYS A 10 -13.99 4.74 7.43
CA LYS A 10 -13.80 6.06 8.03
C LYS A 10 -13.72 7.13 6.93
N PRO A 11 -14.25 8.35 7.15
CA PRO A 11 -14.26 9.40 6.12
C PRO A 11 -12.89 9.67 5.49
N GLY A 12 -11.83 9.65 6.29
CA GLY A 12 -10.45 9.84 5.79
C GLY A 12 -9.95 8.74 4.84
N TYR A 13 -10.58 7.56 4.84
CA TYR A 13 -10.22 6.49 3.90
C TYR A 13 -10.93 6.59 2.55
N VAL A 14 -11.92 7.49 2.43
CA VAL A 14 -12.72 7.70 1.21
C VAL A 14 -12.77 9.17 0.79
N ALA A 15 -11.93 10.01 1.40
CA ALA A 15 -11.81 11.41 1.01
C ALA A 15 -11.39 11.53 -0.47
N PRO A 16 -11.87 12.56 -1.19
CA PRO A 16 -11.39 12.87 -2.53
C PRO A 16 -9.86 13.02 -2.54
N TRP A 17 -9.22 12.66 -3.65
CA TRP A 17 -7.76 12.71 -3.78
C TRP A 17 -7.19 14.13 -3.58
N GLU A 18 -7.94 15.13 -4.01
CA GLU A 18 -7.61 16.55 -3.85
C GLU A 18 -7.55 16.97 -2.37
N GLU A 19 -8.32 16.29 -1.51
CA GLU A 19 -8.41 16.53 -0.07
C GLU A 19 -7.44 15.64 0.74
N THR A 20 -6.83 14.63 0.12
CA THR A 20 -5.80 13.79 0.75
C THR A 20 -4.60 14.65 1.18
N PRO A 21 -4.06 14.51 2.40
CA PRO A 21 -2.88 15.25 2.82
C PRO A 21 -1.70 15.07 1.86
N GLU A 22 -0.89 16.12 1.66
CA GLU A 22 0.24 16.10 0.72
C GLU A 22 1.23 14.97 1.02
N TRP A 23 1.60 14.77 2.29
CA TRP A 23 2.49 13.67 2.69
C TRP A 23 1.95 12.30 2.31
N GLU A 24 0.62 12.12 2.34
CA GLU A 24 -0.03 10.86 2.04
C GLU A 24 -0.05 10.61 0.53
N ARG A 25 -0.23 11.66 -0.27
CA ARG A 25 -0.10 11.59 -1.72
C ARG A 25 1.34 11.27 -2.14
N ASP A 26 2.32 11.94 -1.54
CA ASP A 26 3.74 11.69 -1.80
C ASP A 26 4.16 10.26 -1.43
N ALA A 27 3.65 9.76 -0.30
CA ALA A 27 3.87 8.38 0.12
C ALA A 27 3.25 7.39 -0.87
N ALA A 28 2.00 7.63 -1.30
CA ALA A 28 1.32 6.79 -2.29
C ALA A 28 2.04 6.78 -3.64
N ASP A 29 2.50 7.94 -4.15
CA ASP A 29 3.30 8.01 -5.38
C ASP A 29 4.63 7.26 -5.22
N SER A 30 5.31 7.42 -4.08
CA SER A 30 6.56 6.70 -3.80
C SER A 30 6.34 5.18 -3.79
N VAL A 31 5.24 4.68 -3.21
CA VAL A 31 4.90 3.24 -3.24
C VAL A 31 4.61 2.78 -4.66
N TYR A 32 3.87 3.58 -5.44
CA TYR A 32 3.62 3.29 -6.86
C TYR A 32 4.94 3.11 -7.63
N GLN A 33 5.87 4.06 -7.50
CA GLN A 33 7.16 4.00 -8.19
C GLN A 33 8.00 2.80 -7.75
N GLN A 34 7.99 2.44 -6.46
CA GLN A 34 8.71 1.26 -5.95
C GLN A 34 8.19 -0.04 -6.57
N VAL A 35 6.86 -0.20 -6.70
CA VAL A 35 6.26 -1.39 -7.35
C VAL A 35 6.61 -1.42 -8.84
N ARG A 36 6.48 -0.29 -9.55
CA ARG A 36 6.87 -0.18 -10.97
C ARG A 36 8.33 -0.55 -11.19
N GLN A 37 9.23 0.03 -10.40
CA GLN A 37 10.66 -0.25 -10.48
C GLN A 37 10.96 -1.72 -10.17
N PHE A 38 10.30 -2.31 -9.18
CA PHE A 38 10.48 -3.73 -8.85
C PHE A 38 10.03 -4.66 -9.98
N LEU A 39 8.90 -4.36 -10.63
CA LEU A 39 8.45 -5.07 -11.82
C LEU A 39 9.48 -4.95 -12.96
N ASP A 40 9.97 -3.75 -13.23
CA ASP A 40 10.93 -3.49 -14.31
C ASP A 40 12.28 -4.18 -14.05
N LEU A 41 12.84 -4.03 -12.85
CA LEU A 41 14.12 -4.65 -12.46
C LEU A 41 14.07 -6.18 -12.44
N SER A 42 12.90 -6.75 -12.16
CA SER A 42 12.70 -8.21 -12.22
C SER A 42 12.46 -8.73 -13.65
N GLY A 43 12.51 -7.87 -14.68
CA GLY A 43 12.15 -8.22 -16.05
C GLY A 43 10.71 -8.74 -16.16
N GLY A 44 9.80 -8.20 -15.35
CA GLY A 44 8.40 -8.62 -15.26
C GLY A 44 8.17 -9.95 -14.53
N ARG A 45 9.21 -10.61 -13.98
CA ARG A 45 9.03 -11.89 -13.27
C ARG A 45 8.34 -11.75 -11.92
N ALA A 46 8.34 -10.57 -11.32
CA ALA A 46 7.61 -10.30 -10.08
C ALA A 46 6.08 -10.48 -10.22
N THR A 47 5.54 -10.57 -11.46
CA THR A 47 4.14 -10.95 -11.70
C THR A 47 3.81 -12.36 -11.17
N MET A 48 4.80 -13.25 -11.10
CA MET A 48 4.67 -14.62 -10.61
C MET A 48 4.62 -14.76 -9.08
N LEU A 49 4.83 -13.67 -8.34
CA LEU A 49 4.73 -13.68 -6.88
C LEU A 49 3.30 -14.02 -6.44
N THR A 50 3.19 -14.68 -5.28
CA THR A 50 1.87 -14.93 -4.67
C THR A 50 1.22 -13.62 -4.26
N ARG A 51 -0.13 -13.59 -4.14
CA ARG A 51 -0.84 -12.41 -3.63
C ARG A 51 -0.30 -11.93 -2.29
N GLU A 52 0.00 -12.86 -1.38
CA GLU A 52 0.59 -12.52 -0.09
C GLU A 52 1.97 -11.86 -0.24
N GLN A 53 2.84 -12.36 -1.12
CA GLN A 53 4.14 -11.74 -1.39
C GLN A 53 3.98 -10.33 -1.98
N LYS A 54 3.02 -10.14 -2.89
CA LYS A 54 2.69 -8.83 -3.48
C LYS A 54 2.19 -7.84 -2.42
N GLY A 55 1.26 -8.26 -1.57
CA GLY A 55 0.73 -7.43 -0.48
C GLY A 55 1.81 -7.06 0.55
N ARG A 56 2.64 -8.04 0.95
CA ARG A 56 3.77 -7.79 1.88
C ARG A 56 4.74 -6.75 1.33
N PHE A 57 5.04 -6.80 0.04
CA PHE A 57 5.92 -5.81 -0.60
C PHE A 57 5.34 -4.39 -0.49
N VAL A 58 4.05 -4.23 -0.83
CA VAL A 58 3.36 -2.93 -0.71
C VAL A 58 3.33 -2.43 0.74
N ALA A 59 2.97 -3.29 1.69
CA ALA A 59 2.93 -2.95 3.12
C ALA A 59 4.30 -2.47 3.63
N LEU A 60 5.39 -3.12 3.21
CA LEU A 60 6.75 -2.72 3.57
C LEU A 60 7.13 -1.38 2.94
N CYS A 61 6.84 -1.17 1.66
CA CYS A 61 7.06 0.12 0.99
C CYS A 61 6.30 1.26 1.67
N TRP A 62 5.03 1.03 2.04
CA TRP A 62 4.22 2.00 2.79
C TRP A 62 4.83 2.32 4.15
N THR A 63 5.20 1.28 4.91
CA THR A 63 5.82 1.42 6.24
C THR A 63 7.09 2.27 6.18
N ALA A 64 7.92 2.08 5.15
CA ALA A 64 9.10 2.91 4.92
C ALA A 64 8.73 4.39 4.67
N GLN A 65 7.62 4.68 3.99
CA GLN A 65 7.14 6.05 3.82
C GLN A 65 6.63 6.64 5.14
N MET A 66 5.99 5.84 6.01
CA MET A 66 5.56 6.33 7.32
C MET A 66 6.76 6.79 8.15
N TYR A 67 7.86 6.04 8.17
CA TYR A 67 9.10 6.46 8.85
C TYR A 67 9.81 7.65 8.19
N LYS A 68 9.63 7.86 6.88
CA LYS A 68 10.16 9.05 6.18
C LYS A 68 9.42 10.32 6.57
N HIS A 69 8.09 10.25 6.73
CA HIS A 69 7.23 11.41 6.95
C HIS A 69 6.94 11.70 8.44
N PHE A 70 7.15 10.73 9.32
CA PHE A 70 6.89 10.87 10.75
C PHE A 70 8.05 10.33 11.58
N ASP A 71 8.60 11.15 12.49
CA ASP A 71 9.62 10.73 13.45
C ASP A 71 9.09 9.69 14.46
N ASP A 72 7.80 9.79 14.81
CA ASP A 72 7.10 8.88 15.72
C ASP A 72 5.74 8.47 15.13
N PRO A 73 5.72 7.51 14.17
CA PRO A 73 4.49 7.10 13.51
C PRO A 73 3.59 6.30 14.46
N LYS A 74 2.27 6.46 14.29
CA LYS A 74 1.30 5.68 15.06
C LYS A 74 1.53 4.18 14.84
N PRO A 75 1.39 3.32 15.87
CA PRO A 75 1.60 1.87 15.72
C PRO A 75 0.79 1.23 14.59
N GLY A 76 -0.44 1.71 14.35
CA GLY A 76 -1.29 1.22 13.25
C GLY A 76 -0.81 1.58 11.85
N TYR A 77 0.10 2.55 11.69
CA TYR A 77 0.71 2.91 10.39
C TYR A 77 1.91 2.04 10.05
N VAL A 78 2.55 1.45 11.05
CA VAL A 78 3.78 0.67 10.92
C VAL A 78 3.60 -0.76 11.47
N ALA A 79 2.35 -1.23 11.54
CA ALA A 79 2.03 -2.57 12.01
C ALA A 79 2.66 -3.61 11.07
N ASP A 80 3.24 -4.67 11.66
CA ASP A 80 3.79 -5.77 10.87
C ASP A 80 2.70 -6.51 10.09
N TRP A 81 3.07 -7.16 8.99
CA TRP A 81 2.13 -7.90 8.13
C TRP A 81 1.24 -8.87 8.90
N ALA A 82 1.80 -9.59 9.89
CA ALA A 82 1.05 -10.55 10.69
C ALA A 82 -0.06 -9.89 11.54
N GLN A 83 0.06 -8.59 11.82
CA GLN A 83 -0.86 -7.80 12.63
C GLN A 83 -1.87 -7.02 11.78
N LEU A 84 -1.69 -6.96 10.47
CA LEU A 84 -2.64 -6.30 9.58
C LEU A 84 -3.96 -7.09 9.54
N PRO A 85 -5.12 -6.40 9.54
CA PRO A 85 -6.40 -7.03 9.26
C PRO A 85 -6.44 -7.51 7.82
N ASP A 86 -7.18 -8.61 7.58
CA ASP A 86 -7.18 -9.28 6.27
C ASP A 86 -7.65 -8.38 5.12
N TRP A 87 -8.58 -7.44 5.38
CA TRP A 87 -9.02 -6.49 4.36
C TRP A 87 -7.90 -5.51 3.91
N GLN A 88 -6.95 -5.16 4.79
CA GLN A 88 -5.79 -4.35 4.42
C GLN A 88 -4.83 -5.18 3.59
N LYS A 89 -4.52 -6.41 4.02
CA LYS A 89 -3.69 -7.35 3.25
C LYS A 89 -4.20 -7.53 1.82
N GLU A 90 -5.51 -7.70 1.65
CA GLU A 90 -6.14 -7.80 0.33
C GLU A 90 -6.12 -6.48 -0.46
N THR A 91 -6.22 -5.33 0.22
CA THR A 91 -6.11 -4.02 -0.43
C THR A 91 -4.69 -3.77 -0.92
N ASP A 92 -3.67 -4.14 -0.15
CA ASP A 92 -2.26 -4.00 -0.52
C ASP A 92 -1.91 -4.92 -1.71
N ALA A 93 -2.43 -6.16 -1.70
CA ALA A 93 -2.29 -7.07 -2.83
C ALA A 93 -2.99 -6.52 -4.08
N ASP A 94 -4.21 -6.00 -3.95
CA ASP A 94 -4.95 -5.35 -5.05
C ASP A 94 -4.20 -4.13 -5.61
N ALA A 95 -3.53 -3.35 -4.74
CA ALA A 95 -2.74 -2.19 -5.15
C ALA A 95 -1.55 -2.62 -6.02
N PHE A 96 -0.79 -3.63 -5.59
CA PHE A 96 0.30 -4.18 -6.41
C PHE A 96 -0.21 -4.64 -7.78
N GLU A 97 -1.28 -5.43 -7.80
CA GLU A 97 -1.81 -5.98 -9.04
C GLU A 97 -2.44 -4.92 -9.95
N ALA A 98 -2.96 -3.81 -9.39
CA ALA A 98 -3.41 -2.68 -10.19
C ALA A 98 -2.24 -2.03 -10.94
N ILE A 99 -1.13 -1.80 -10.24
CA ILE A 99 0.10 -1.22 -10.81
C ILE A 99 0.74 -2.15 -11.85
N GLU A 100 0.66 -3.46 -11.62
CA GLU A 100 1.08 -4.50 -12.55
C GLU A 100 0.32 -4.43 -13.89
N ARG A 101 -0.97 -4.10 -13.86
CA ARG A 101 -1.84 -4.05 -15.05
C ARG A 101 -1.72 -2.77 -15.88
N GLY A 102 -1.16 -1.69 -15.31
CA GLY A 102 -1.01 -0.40 -15.97
C GLY A 102 -2.04 0.63 -15.53
#